data_AF-Q39IX6-F1
#
_entry.id   AF-Q39IX6-F1
#
_cell.length_a   1.000
_cell.length_b   1.000
_cell.length_c   1.000
_cell.angle_alpha   90.00
_cell.angle_beta   90.00
_cell.angle_gamma   90.00
#
_symmetry.space_group_name_H-M   'P 1'
#
loop_
_entity.id
_entity.type
_entity.pdbx_description
1 polymer ?
#
loop_
_entity_poly.entity_id
_entity_poly.type
_entity_poly.pdbx_seq_one_letter_code
_entity_poly.pdbx_strand_id
1 'polypeptide(L)'
;MGKRIIDDELWKPIEPLLPPAKPRRFKYPDRKPVPNRAALTGILFVLKTGIRWRDLPAETGCGSGVSCWRRLRDWQEAGVWDALHALLLTKLRAANQIDFSRVVVDSSSIRAVGASEKLARTPMIERDPVPNTTSPPTPTAHRSRQS
;
A
#
# COMPACT_ATOMS: atom_id res chain seq x y z
N MET A 1 16.69 22.74 9.11
CA MET A 1 15.29 22.45 9.48
C MET A 1 14.71 21.49 8.46
N GLY A 2 14.37 20.27 8.88
CA GLY A 2 13.85 19.24 7.97
C GLY A 2 12.56 19.68 7.29
N LYS A 3 12.43 19.39 5.99
CA LYS A 3 11.24 19.68 5.19
C LYS A 3 10.00 19.12 5.91
N ARG A 4 9.04 19.99 6.24
CA ARG A 4 7.74 19.54 6.77
C ARG A 4 7.13 18.59 5.74
N ILE A 5 6.77 17.39 6.18
CA ILE A 5 6.18 16.36 5.30
C ILE A 5 4.87 16.89 4.67
N ILE A 6 4.16 17.75 5.40
CA ILE A 6 2.89 18.34 4.99
C ILE A 6 3.05 19.86 5.03
N ASP A 7 3.12 20.49 3.87
CA ASP A 7 3.09 21.95 3.74
C ASP A 7 1.66 22.50 3.98
N ASP A 8 1.54 23.83 4.06
CA ASP A 8 0.26 24.48 4.35
C ASP A 8 -0.72 24.39 3.16
N GLU A 9 -0.22 24.35 1.94
CA GLU A 9 -1.03 24.25 0.71
C GLU A 9 -1.67 22.87 0.55
N LEU A 10 -0.93 21.82 0.93
CA LEU A 10 -1.41 20.46 0.99
C LEU A 10 -2.32 20.26 2.20
N TRP A 11 -2.04 20.91 3.32
CA TRP A 11 -2.87 20.80 4.52
C TRP A 11 -4.28 21.35 4.33
N LYS A 12 -4.44 22.53 3.70
CA LYS A 12 -5.74 23.20 3.48
C LYS A 12 -6.85 22.26 2.97
N PRO A 13 -6.66 21.47 1.91
CA PRO A 13 -7.69 20.54 1.43
C PRO A 13 -7.75 19.21 2.21
N ILE A 14 -6.73 18.87 3.00
CA ILE A 14 -6.74 17.65 3.82
C ILE A 14 -7.52 17.85 5.12
N GLU A 15 -7.34 19.00 5.78
CA GLU A 15 -7.98 19.32 7.05
C GLU A 15 -9.49 19.02 7.11
N PRO A 16 -10.32 19.42 6.12
CA PRO A 16 -11.76 19.16 6.16
C PRO A 16 -12.13 17.67 5.99
N LEU A 17 -11.22 16.82 5.50
CA LEU A 17 -11.46 15.37 5.40
C LEU A 17 -11.33 14.68 6.75
N LEU A 18 -10.68 15.33 7.73
CA LEU A 18 -10.40 14.71 9.02
C LEU A 18 -11.60 14.89 9.95
N PRO A 19 -11.97 13.84 10.71
CA PRO A 19 -13.01 13.96 11.70
C PRO A 19 -12.66 15.05 12.72
N PRO A 20 -13.67 15.75 13.26
CA PRO A 20 -13.46 16.82 14.22
C PRO A 20 -12.67 16.30 15.43
N ALA A 21 -11.82 17.16 15.97
CA ALA A 21 -11.00 16.80 17.12
C ALA A 21 -11.91 16.37 18.28
N LYS A 22 -11.64 15.19 18.86
CA LYS A 22 -12.39 14.68 20.01
C LYS A 22 -12.38 15.74 21.14
N PRO A 23 -13.52 15.99 21.80
CA PRO A 23 -13.62 17.00 22.84
C PRO A 23 -12.64 16.72 23.98
N ARG A 24 -12.17 17.80 24.62
CA ARG A 24 -11.21 17.72 25.73
C ARG A 24 -11.79 16.86 26.84
N ARG A 25 -11.01 15.89 27.35
CA ARG A 25 -11.43 15.08 28.50
C ARG A 25 -11.54 15.99 29.72
N PHE A 26 -12.74 16.08 30.30
CA PHE A 26 -13.02 16.89 31.49
C PHE A 26 -12.18 16.46 32.71
N LYS A 27 -11.89 15.16 32.80
CA LYS A 27 -11.18 14.54 33.93
C LYS A 27 -9.66 14.83 33.98
N TYR A 28 -9.05 15.29 32.89
CA TYR A 28 -7.61 15.57 32.82
C TYR A 28 -7.33 16.80 31.93
N PRO A 29 -7.45 18.02 32.47
CA PRO A 29 -7.36 19.24 31.69
C PRO A 29 -5.95 19.51 31.11
N ASP A 30 -4.89 19.04 31.77
CA ASP A 30 -3.51 19.44 31.44
C ASP A 30 -2.96 18.81 30.14
N ARG A 31 -3.59 17.74 29.65
CA ARG A 31 -3.17 17.11 28.38
C ARG A 31 -3.95 17.72 27.21
N LYS A 32 -3.29 18.65 26.50
CA LYS A 32 -3.81 19.19 25.23
C LYS A 32 -3.96 18.04 24.20
N PRO A 33 -5.08 17.95 23.49
CA PRO A 33 -5.21 17.03 22.36
C PRO A 33 -4.13 17.32 21.32
N VAL A 34 -3.45 16.27 20.84
CA VAL A 34 -2.52 16.40 19.72
C VAL A 34 -3.30 16.92 18.51
N PRO A 35 -2.86 17.97 17.79
CA PRO A 35 -3.57 18.47 16.63
C PRO A 35 -3.53 17.45 15.48
N ASN A 36 -4.58 17.46 14.64
CA ASN A 36 -4.73 16.49 13.55
C ASN A 36 -3.53 16.51 12.57
N ARG A 37 -2.98 17.68 12.26
CA ARG A 37 -1.80 17.82 11.41
C ARG A 37 -0.56 17.14 11.98
N ALA A 38 -0.34 17.30 13.28
CA ALA A 38 0.79 16.68 13.97
C ALA A 38 0.63 15.16 14.00
N ALA A 39 -0.59 14.66 14.21
CA ALA A 39 -0.85 13.23 14.13
C ALA A 39 -0.63 12.67 12.72
N LEU A 40 -1.12 13.34 11.66
CA LEU A 40 -0.88 12.91 10.29
C LEU A 40 0.60 12.90 9.96
N THR A 41 1.35 13.92 10.40
CA THR A 41 2.81 13.97 10.24
C THR A 41 3.49 12.78 10.92
N GLY A 42 3.09 12.44 12.15
CA GLY A 42 3.64 11.29 12.88
C GLY A 42 3.32 9.96 12.23
N ILE A 43 2.09 9.79 11.72
CA ILE A 43 1.69 8.59 10.96
C ILE A 43 2.59 8.45 9.72
N LEU A 44 2.71 9.50 8.90
CA LEU A 44 3.52 9.47 7.68
C LEU A 44 5.01 9.22 7.99
N PHE A 45 5.52 9.76 9.09
CA PHE A 45 6.89 9.53 9.51
C PHE A 45 7.15 8.05 9.83
N VAL A 46 6.28 7.44 10.65
CA VAL A 46 6.40 6.00 11.00
C VAL A 46 6.26 5.13 9.75
N LEU A 47 5.29 5.41 8.89
CA LEU A 47 5.08 4.63 7.66
C LEU A 47 6.26 4.76 6.69
N LYS A 48 6.87 5.94 6.59
CA LYS A 48 8.03 6.17 5.72
C LYS A 48 9.31 5.51 6.24
N THR A 49 9.51 5.50 7.55
CA THR A 49 10.75 5.03 8.18
C THR A 49 10.70 3.57 8.62
N GLY A 50 9.50 3.00 8.77
CA GLY A 50 9.30 1.63 9.25
C GLY A 50 9.62 1.41 10.73
N ILE A 51 9.85 2.48 11.51
CA ILE A 51 10.14 2.35 12.93
C ILE A 51 8.92 1.85 13.71
N ARG A 52 9.14 1.36 14.94
CA ARG A 52 8.02 1.00 15.81
C ARG A 52 7.30 2.27 16.27
N TRP A 53 5.99 2.19 16.46
CA TRP A 53 5.19 3.31 16.99
C TRP A 53 5.71 3.85 18.33
N ARG A 54 6.31 2.99 19.18
CA ARG A 54 6.91 3.41 20.47
C ARG A 54 8.22 4.18 20.32
N ASP A 55 8.87 4.06 19.18
CA ASP A 55 10.18 4.65 18.90
C ASP A 55 10.05 5.99 18.16
N LEU A 56 8.82 6.48 17.92
CA LEU A 56 8.57 7.79 17.33
C LEU A 56 9.19 8.89 18.22
N PRO A 57 10.15 9.69 17.71
CA PRO A 57 10.83 10.68 18.54
C PRO A 57 9.88 11.77 19.03
N ALA A 58 9.94 12.09 20.32
CA ALA A 58 9.10 13.11 20.93
C ALA A 58 9.34 14.52 20.35
N GLU A 59 10.57 14.77 19.88
CA GLU A 59 11.00 16.03 19.23
C GLU A 59 10.22 16.36 17.95
N THR A 60 9.57 15.36 17.34
CA THR A 60 8.74 15.58 16.14
C THR A 60 7.48 16.39 16.41
N GLY A 61 7.11 16.62 17.67
CA GLY A 61 5.88 17.34 18.04
C GLY A 61 4.59 16.60 17.63
N CYS A 62 4.68 15.35 17.19
CA CYS A 62 3.57 14.55 16.68
C CYS A 62 2.76 13.86 17.79
N GLY A 63 3.16 14.04 19.06
CA GLY A 63 2.63 13.32 20.21
C GLY A 63 3.18 11.89 20.32
N SER A 64 2.53 11.06 21.14
CA SER A 64 2.91 9.65 21.27
C SER A 64 2.58 8.89 20.00
N GLY A 65 3.47 7.99 19.55
CA GLY A 65 3.17 7.15 18.40
C GLY A 65 2.02 6.17 18.64
N VAL A 66 1.69 5.82 19.89
CA VAL A 66 0.45 5.08 20.21
C VAL A 66 -0.79 5.92 19.89
N SER A 67 -0.75 7.23 20.12
CA SER A 67 -1.83 8.14 19.72
C SER A 67 -1.93 8.28 18.20
N CYS A 68 -0.81 8.24 17.49
CA CYS A 68 -0.77 8.21 16.02
C CYS A 68 -1.40 6.92 15.48
N TRP A 69 -1.04 5.76 16.03
CA TRP A 69 -1.63 4.48 15.64
C TRP A 69 -3.15 4.42 15.88
N ARG A 70 -3.63 4.91 17.03
CA ARG A 70 -5.08 4.98 17.29
C ARG A 70 -5.80 5.86 16.26
N ARG A 71 -5.19 6.99 15.87
CA ARG A 71 -5.76 7.83 14.80
C ARG A 71 -5.71 7.16 13.44
N LEU A 72 -4.62 6.48 13.10
CA LEU A 72 -4.53 5.71 11.86
C LEU A 72 -5.73 4.76 11.72
N ARG A 73 -6.03 4.01 12.78
CA ARG A 73 -7.18 3.11 12.83
C ARG A 73 -8.52 3.85 12.80
N ASP A 74 -8.73 4.84 13.68
CA ASP A 74 -9.99 5.59 13.75
C ASP A 74 -10.29 6.31 12.41
N TRP A 75 -9.26 6.78 11.70
CA TRP A 75 -9.37 7.40 10.38
C TRP A 75 -9.60 6.41 9.25
N GLN A 76 -9.09 5.18 9.38
CA GLN A 76 -9.43 4.08 8.47
C GLN A 76 -10.91 3.73 8.58
N GLU A 77 -11.43 3.56 9.79
CA GLU A 77 -12.85 3.29 10.03
C GLU A 77 -13.75 4.45 9.52
N ALA A 78 -13.25 5.69 9.57
CA ALA A 78 -13.95 6.86 9.07
C ALA A 78 -13.77 7.13 7.55
N GLY A 79 -13.05 6.27 6.80
CA GLY A 79 -12.84 6.43 5.35
C GLY A 79 -11.92 7.60 4.95
N VAL A 80 -11.16 8.16 5.89
CA VAL A 80 -10.29 9.32 5.67
C VAL A 80 -9.20 9.01 4.65
N TRP A 81 -8.62 7.80 4.70
CA TRP A 81 -7.52 7.43 3.81
C TRP A 81 -7.98 7.29 2.36
N ASP A 82 -9.19 6.79 2.14
CA ASP A 82 -9.79 6.69 0.81
C ASP A 82 -10.07 8.09 0.24
N ALA A 83 -10.65 8.99 1.06
CA ALA A 83 -10.89 10.37 0.68
C ALA A 83 -9.58 11.12 0.38
N LEU A 84 -8.55 10.91 1.21
CA LEU A 84 -7.22 11.50 1.03
C LEU A 84 -6.56 11.00 -0.26
N HIS A 85 -6.65 9.70 -0.54
CA HIS A 85 -6.13 9.10 -1.76
C HIS A 85 -6.83 9.68 -3.00
N ALA A 86 -8.16 9.78 -2.99
CA ALA A 86 -8.93 10.39 -4.07
C ALA A 86 -8.57 11.87 -4.30
N LEU A 87 -8.36 12.64 -3.22
CA LEU A 87 -7.92 14.03 -3.28
C LEU A 87 -6.55 14.16 -3.96
N LEU A 88 -5.57 13.36 -3.51
CA LEU A 88 -4.21 13.38 -4.07
C LEU A 88 -4.21 12.96 -5.54
N LEU A 89 -4.96 11.91 -5.88
CA LEU A 89 -5.11 11.45 -7.25
C LEU A 89 -5.71 12.54 -8.15
N THR A 90 -6.73 13.25 -7.67
CA THR A 90 -7.35 14.36 -8.39
C THR A 90 -6.35 15.49 -8.66
N LYS A 91 -5.56 15.87 -7.64
CA LYS A 91 -4.50 16.88 -7.81
C LYS A 91 -3.44 16.47 -8.82
N LEU A 92 -2.98 15.21 -8.77
CA LEU A 92 -1.96 14.71 -9.69
C LEU A 92 -2.48 14.62 -11.13
N ARG A 93 -3.75 14.21 -11.32
CA ARG A 93 -4.41 14.24 -12.63
C ARG A 93 -4.49 15.65 -13.19
N ALA A 94 -4.94 16.62 -12.39
CA ALA A 94 -5.04 18.01 -12.80
C ALA A 94 -3.68 18.62 -13.17
N ALA A 95 -2.61 18.17 -12.51
CA ALA A 95 -1.25 18.62 -12.79
C ALA A 95 -0.56 17.87 -13.95
N ASN A 96 -1.24 16.92 -14.61
CA ASN A 96 -0.65 16.01 -15.61
C ASN A 96 0.62 15.29 -15.11
N GLN A 97 0.70 15.00 -13.82
CA GLN A 97 1.85 14.33 -13.19
C GLN A 97 1.66 12.81 -13.07
N ILE A 98 0.58 12.26 -13.61
CA ILE A 98 0.36 10.83 -13.66
C ILE A 98 0.80 10.32 -15.03
N ASP A 99 1.88 9.55 -15.05
CA ASP A 99 2.33 8.85 -16.24
C ASP A 99 1.49 7.57 -16.43
N PHE A 100 0.57 7.60 -17.40
CA PHE A 100 -0.24 6.43 -17.77
C PHE A 100 0.47 5.47 -18.73
N SER A 101 1.67 5.82 -19.22
CA SER A 101 2.45 4.92 -20.08
C SER A 101 3.00 3.71 -19.32
N ARG A 102 3.06 3.79 -17.99
CA ARG A 102 3.50 2.72 -17.09
C ARG A 102 2.56 2.61 -15.89
N VAL A 103 1.76 1.56 -15.85
CA VAL A 103 0.91 1.22 -14.70
C VAL A 103 1.47 -0.02 -14.02
N VAL A 104 1.80 0.08 -12.74
CA VAL A 104 2.19 -1.06 -11.90
C VAL A 104 1.08 -1.30 -10.89
N VAL A 105 0.54 -2.51 -10.86
CA VAL A 105 -0.42 -2.96 -9.85
C VAL A 105 0.33 -3.84 -8.87
N ASP A 106 0.47 -3.37 -7.62
CA ASP A 106 0.94 -4.22 -6.53
C ASP A 106 -0.25 -4.85 -5.81
N SER A 107 -0.06 -6.11 -5.37
CA SER A 107 -0.95 -6.74 -4.41
C SER A 107 -0.12 -7.44 -3.36
N SER A 108 -0.54 -7.33 -2.10
CA SER A 108 0.09 -8.00 -0.97
C SER A 108 -0.91 -8.99 -0.38
N SER A 109 -0.64 -10.29 -0.42
CA SER A 109 -1.43 -11.30 0.29
C SER A 109 -0.70 -11.73 1.56
N ILE A 110 -1.34 -11.53 2.71
CA ILE A 110 -0.82 -12.00 4.00
C ILE A 110 -1.60 -13.26 4.37
N ARG A 111 -0.92 -14.39 4.55
CA ARG A 111 -1.56 -15.61 5.08
C ARG A 111 -2.07 -15.33 6.50
N ALA A 112 -3.34 -15.67 6.76
CA ALA A 112 -3.87 -15.63 8.11
C ALA A 112 -3.09 -16.60 9.01
N VAL A 113 -2.64 -16.14 10.17
CA VAL A 113 -2.02 -17.00 11.18
C VAL A 113 -3.12 -17.87 11.79
N GLY A 114 -3.12 -19.16 11.44
CA GLY A 114 -4.04 -20.17 11.98
C GLY A 114 -5.07 -20.76 11.00
N ALA A 115 -5.10 -20.35 9.73
CA ALA A 115 -5.99 -20.94 8.73
C ALA A 115 -5.19 -21.74 7.69
N SER A 116 -4.88 -22.99 8.01
CA SER A 116 -4.46 -23.96 6.99
C SER A 116 -4.86 -25.36 7.45
N GLU A 117 -5.90 -25.92 6.82
CA GLU A 117 -5.84 -27.33 6.50
C GLU A 117 -4.86 -27.48 5.33
N LYS A 118 -4.00 -28.51 5.33
CA LYS A 118 -3.07 -28.76 4.22
C LYS A 118 -3.90 -28.94 2.93
N LEU A 119 -3.90 -27.94 2.06
CA LEU A 119 -4.34 -28.14 0.68
C LEU A 119 -3.48 -29.27 0.10
N ALA A 120 -4.15 -30.34 -0.33
CA ALA A 120 -3.52 -31.45 -1.01
C ALA A 120 -2.64 -30.93 -2.15
N ARG A 121 -1.54 -31.63 -2.40
CA ARG A 121 -0.55 -31.33 -3.45
C ARG A 121 -1.28 -30.96 -4.75
N THR A 122 -1.05 -29.76 -5.26
CA THR A 122 -1.54 -29.35 -6.57
C THR A 122 -1.05 -30.37 -7.60
N PRO A 123 -1.93 -31.00 -8.41
CA PRO A 123 -1.47 -31.84 -9.49
C PRO A 123 -0.63 -30.97 -10.43
N MET A 124 0.52 -31.50 -10.83
CA MET A 124 1.37 -30.86 -11.84
C MET A 124 0.53 -30.78 -13.12
N ILE A 125 0.41 -29.57 -13.68
CA ILE A 125 -0.13 -29.40 -15.04
C ILE A 125 0.80 -30.21 -15.94
N GLU A 126 0.30 -31.32 -16.47
CA GLU A 126 0.98 -32.06 -17.51
C GLU A 126 1.17 -31.10 -18.70
N ARG A 127 2.42 -30.92 -19.12
CA ARG A 127 2.69 -30.18 -20.35
C ARG A 127 2.20 -31.05 -21.50
N ASP A 128 1.07 -30.69 -22.09
CA ASP A 128 0.69 -31.19 -23.41
C ASP A 128 1.82 -30.82 -24.40
N PRO A 129 2.53 -31.81 -24.99
CA PRO A 129 3.40 -31.54 -26.11
C PRO A 129 2.49 -31.30 -27.32
N VAL A 130 2.25 -30.04 -27.65
CA VAL A 130 1.64 -29.67 -28.92
C VAL A 130 2.56 -30.20 -30.05
N PRO A 131 2.05 -30.96 -31.03
CA PRO A 131 2.86 -31.38 -32.17
C PRO A 131 3.32 -30.15 -32.94
N ASN A 132 4.63 -29.95 -32.99
CA ASN A 132 5.28 -28.96 -33.82
C ASN A 132 5.13 -29.37 -35.30
N THR A 133 4.28 -28.64 -36.02
CA THR A 133 4.16 -28.69 -37.49
C THR A 133 5.46 -28.22 -38.12
N THR A 134 6.39 -29.14 -38.36
CA THR A 134 7.52 -28.93 -39.27
C THR A 134 7.42 -29.98 -40.35
N SER A 135 7.09 -29.55 -41.56
CA SER A 135 7.00 -30.38 -42.76
C SER A 135 8.34 -31.07 -43.09
N PRO A 136 8.31 -32.22 -43.77
CA PRO A 136 9.39 -33.21 -43.75
C PRO A 136 10.54 -32.88 -44.74
N PRO A 137 11.75 -33.42 -44.55
CA PRO A 137 12.71 -33.52 -45.64
C PRO A 137 12.32 -34.64 -46.62
N THR A 138 12.59 -34.38 -47.89
CA THR A 138 12.26 -35.13 -49.11
C THR A 138 12.76 -36.59 -49.10
N PRO A 139 12.05 -37.55 -49.74
CA PRO A 139 12.52 -38.93 -49.80
C PRO A 139 13.74 -39.04 -50.73
N THR A 140 14.84 -39.57 -50.20
CA THR A 140 15.97 -40.04 -51.02
C THR A 140 15.77 -41.52 -51.33
N ALA A 141 15.89 -41.86 -52.60
CA ALA A 141 15.55 -43.17 -53.17
C ALA A 141 16.61 -44.26 -52.91
N HIS A 142 16.10 -45.49 -52.73
CA HIS A 142 16.60 -46.83 -53.08
C HIS A 142 18.06 -47.25 -52.84
N ARG A 143 18.24 -48.45 -52.26
CA ARG A 143 18.55 -49.68 -53.03
C ARG A 143 18.39 -50.96 -52.20
N SER A 144 17.76 -51.95 -52.82
CA SER A 144 17.55 -53.33 -52.34
C SER A 144 18.86 -54.11 -52.13
N ARG A 145 18.87 -55.04 -51.16
CA ARG A 145 19.59 -56.30 -51.33
C ARG A 145 18.99 -57.45 -50.50
N GLN A 146 18.76 -58.54 -51.22
CA GLN A 146 18.29 -59.85 -50.78
C GLN A 146 19.32 -60.54 -49.86
N SER A 147 18.83 -61.37 -48.94
CA SER A 147 19.14 -62.81 -48.82
C SER A 147 18.10 -63.48 -47.94
#